data_AF-A0A844EPD8-F1
#
_entry.id   AF-A0A844EPD8-F1
#
_cell.length_a   1.000
_cell.length_b   1.000
_cell.length_c   1.000
_cell.angle_alpha   90.00
_cell.angle_beta   90.00
_cell.angle_gamma   90.00
#
_symmetry.space_group_name_H-M   'P 1'
#
loop_
_entity.id
_entity.type
_entity.pdbx_description
1 polymer ?
#
loop_
_entity_poly.entity_id
_entity_poly.type
_entity_poly.pdbx_seq_one_letter_code
_entity_poly.pdbx_strand_id
1 'polypeptide(L)'
;PSKGGIYMSILLPIHSRITIHSGLLTTGTAVSVVRALKQFFANADFRVKWVNDILVHNKKCGGILTETVTSLEDGSHESVVVGIGLNIDSDNFPAEIQQKAGAIVTKSSVDKNRIAASIIDNFFYMYQTYESGTFLKEYARLSETLGKRVEVVMGNQTVTGVADHFTHEGALVIQKDSGQTATISSGEVTKVYLPENQYRG
;
A
#
# COMPACT_ATOMS: atom_id res chain seq x y z
N PRO A 1 -0.63 -9.79 14.55
CA PRO A 1 -0.57 -10.09 16.01
C PRO A 1 -1.75 -9.48 16.77
N SER A 2 -2.43 -10.28 17.62
CA SER A 2 -3.71 -9.89 18.27
C SER A 2 -3.61 -8.71 19.25
N LYS A 3 -2.45 -8.44 19.84
CA LYS A 3 -2.24 -7.31 20.78
C LYS A 3 -1.28 -6.23 20.26
N GLY A 4 -0.62 -6.49 19.13
CA GLY A 4 0.49 -5.68 18.61
C GLY A 4 0.13 -4.83 17.38
N GLY A 5 -1.10 -4.90 16.90
CA GLY A 5 -1.50 -4.27 15.65
C GLY A 5 -2.58 -3.21 15.77
N ILE A 6 -2.76 -2.48 14.67
CA ILE A 6 -3.90 -1.62 14.39
C ILE A 6 -4.59 -2.22 13.17
N TYR A 7 -5.88 -2.52 13.31
CA TYR A 7 -6.71 -3.05 12.23
C TYR A 7 -7.97 -2.21 12.20
N MET A 8 -8.15 -1.45 11.12
CA MET A 8 -9.24 -0.50 10.99
C MET A 8 -9.73 -0.46 9.55
N SER A 9 -11.00 -0.09 9.39
CA SER A 9 -11.60 0.15 8.08
C SER A 9 -12.27 1.52 8.08
N ILE A 10 -12.12 2.25 6.98
CA ILE A 10 -12.78 3.53 6.75
C ILE A 10 -13.81 3.32 5.65
N LEU A 11 -15.07 3.62 5.95
CA LEU A 11 -16.17 3.57 4.99
C LEU A 11 -16.36 4.96 4.37
N LEU A 12 -16.32 5.03 3.04
CA LEU A 12 -16.55 6.23 2.26
C LEU A 12 -17.86 6.06 1.49
N PRO A 13 -18.96 6.69 1.94
CA PRO A 13 -20.21 6.62 1.21
C PRO A 13 -20.12 7.45 -0.06
N ILE A 14 -20.53 6.88 -1.19
CA ILE A 14 -20.55 7.55 -2.49
C ILE A 14 -22.00 7.79 -2.88
N HIS A 15 -22.40 9.05 -2.81
CA HIS A 15 -23.79 9.47 -3.01
C HIS A 15 -24.12 9.82 -4.47
N SER A 16 -23.17 9.65 -5.41
CA SER A 16 -23.36 9.99 -6.83
C SER A 16 -22.50 9.11 -7.73
N ARG A 17 -22.80 9.06 -9.04
CA ARG A 17 -22.04 8.27 -10.04
C ARG A 17 -20.66 8.88 -10.36
N ILE A 18 -19.86 9.15 -9.34
CA ILE A 18 -18.48 9.61 -9.48
C ILE A 18 -17.59 8.40 -9.76
N THR A 19 -16.66 8.56 -10.69
CA THR A 19 -15.66 7.52 -10.96
C THR A 19 -14.70 7.41 -9.77
N ILE A 20 -14.59 6.21 -9.20
CA ILE A 20 -13.67 5.95 -8.08
C ILE A 20 -12.27 5.69 -8.63
N HIS A 21 -11.31 6.51 -8.23
CA HIS A 21 -9.90 6.30 -8.55
C HIS A 21 -9.22 5.42 -7.48
N SER A 22 -9.51 4.12 -7.48
CA SER A 22 -9.04 3.17 -6.44
C SER A 22 -7.51 3.07 -6.33
N GLY A 23 -6.78 3.20 -7.45
CA GLY A 23 -5.32 3.27 -7.48
C GLY A 23 -4.78 4.49 -6.74
N LEU A 24 -5.35 5.66 -6.98
CA LEU A 24 -5.05 6.90 -6.25
C LEU A 24 -5.40 6.78 -4.77
N LEU A 25 -6.57 6.23 -4.44
CA LEU A 25 -6.98 6.08 -3.05
C LEU A 25 -6.04 5.15 -2.27
N THR A 26 -5.63 4.02 -2.88
CA THR A 26 -4.71 3.07 -2.26
C THR A 26 -3.32 3.68 -2.05
N THR A 27 -2.76 4.29 -3.10
CA THR A 27 -1.42 4.90 -3.04
C THR A 27 -1.38 6.14 -2.14
N GLY A 28 -2.44 6.95 -2.14
CA GLY A 28 -2.64 8.08 -1.23
C GLY A 28 -2.76 7.63 0.22
N THR A 29 -3.53 6.57 0.49
CA THR A 29 -3.63 5.97 1.83
C THR A 29 -2.27 5.48 2.32
N ALA A 30 -1.46 4.86 1.46
CA ALA A 30 -0.12 4.42 1.82
C ALA A 30 0.78 5.58 2.25
N VAL A 31 0.74 6.69 1.50
CA VAL A 31 1.46 7.93 1.88
C VAL A 31 0.94 8.49 3.21
N SER A 32 -0.38 8.57 3.41
CA SER A 32 -0.99 9.06 4.65
C SER A 32 -0.60 8.21 5.86
N VAL A 33 -0.60 6.88 5.72
CA VAL A 33 -0.15 5.96 6.76
C VAL A 33 1.32 6.18 7.09
N VAL A 34 2.20 6.26 6.08
CA VAL A 34 3.64 6.49 6.32
C VAL A 34 3.89 7.85 6.99
N ARG A 35 3.18 8.91 6.59
CA ARG A 35 3.27 10.23 7.22
C ARG A 35 2.87 10.17 8.69
N ALA A 36 1.75 9.52 9.01
CA ALA A 36 1.30 9.33 10.39
C ALA A 36 2.32 8.53 11.22
N LEU A 37 2.81 7.40 10.69
CA LEU A 37 3.76 6.54 11.39
C LEU A 37 5.11 7.23 11.67
N LYS A 38 5.61 8.06 10.74
CA LYS A 38 6.85 8.83 10.92
C LYS A 38 6.78 9.82 12.10
N GLN A 39 5.60 10.26 12.51
CA GLN A 39 5.44 11.12 13.70
C GLN A 39 5.78 10.38 15.00
N PHE A 40 5.64 9.05 15.03
CA PHE A 40 5.88 8.21 16.21
C PHE A 40 7.18 7.41 16.11
N PHE A 41 7.62 7.11 14.88
CA PHE A 41 8.79 6.28 14.59
C PHE A 41 9.71 6.98 13.60
N ALA A 42 10.21 8.17 13.96
CA ALA A 42 10.95 9.05 13.05
C ALA A 42 12.20 8.40 12.40
N ASN A 43 12.83 7.43 13.08
CA ASN A 43 14.03 6.76 12.60
C ASN A 43 13.75 5.49 11.78
N ALA A 44 12.49 5.06 11.65
CA ALA A 44 12.15 3.89 10.87
C ALA A 44 12.18 4.21 9.37
N ASP A 45 12.88 3.37 8.59
CA ASP A 45 12.88 3.47 7.13
C ASP A 45 11.63 2.82 6.54
N PHE A 46 10.55 3.59 6.47
CA PHE A 46 9.30 3.17 5.86
C PHE A 46 9.43 3.15 4.33
N ARG A 47 9.09 2.01 3.74
CA ARG A 47 8.97 1.81 2.30
C ARG A 47 7.58 1.32 1.94
N VAL A 48 7.22 1.46 0.66
CA VAL A 48 5.98 0.90 0.10
C VAL A 48 6.32 -0.06 -1.03
N LYS A 49 5.73 -1.26 -1.00
CA LYS A 49 5.77 -2.19 -2.13
C LYS A 49 4.43 -2.10 -2.84
N TRP A 50 4.49 -1.81 -4.14
CA TRP A 50 3.28 -1.58 -4.92
C TRP A 50 2.39 -2.84 -4.94
N VAL A 51 1.07 -2.70 -4.80
CA VAL A 51 0.33 -1.42 -4.64
C VAL A 51 0.09 -1.04 -3.18
N ASN A 52 0.14 -1.99 -2.25
CA ASN A 52 -0.54 -1.85 -0.97
C ASN A 52 0.25 -2.23 0.28
N ASP A 53 1.51 -2.63 0.15
CA ASP A 53 2.28 -3.13 1.28
C ASP A 53 3.13 -2.02 1.92
N ILE A 54 3.08 -1.92 3.24
CA ILE A 54 3.96 -1.07 4.04
C ILE A 54 5.08 -1.93 4.59
N LEU A 55 6.32 -1.50 4.35
CA LEU A 55 7.54 -2.20 4.70
C LEU A 55 8.37 -1.40 5.70
N VAL A 56 8.98 -2.10 6.66
CA VAL A 56 10.04 -1.60 7.55
C VAL A 56 11.09 -2.69 7.68
N HIS A 57 12.37 -2.35 7.65
CA HIS A 57 13.48 -3.31 7.69
C HIS A 57 13.36 -4.42 6.62
N ASN A 58 12.84 -4.09 5.44
CA ASN A 58 12.56 -5.01 4.34
C ASN A 58 11.52 -6.10 4.65
N LYS A 59 10.72 -5.94 5.69
CA LYS A 59 9.63 -6.85 6.04
C LYS A 59 8.30 -6.13 5.99
N LYS A 60 7.25 -6.85 5.60
CA LYS A 60 5.87 -6.36 5.59
C LYS A 60 5.38 -6.14 7.01
N CYS A 61 5.23 -4.88 7.38
CA CYS A 61 4.63 -4.49 8.65
C CYS A 61 3.17 -4.06 8.49
N GLY A 62 2.65 -3.96 7.27
CA GLY A 62 1.25 -3.64 7.08
C GLY A 62 0.77 -3.78 5.65
N GLY A 63 -0.54 -3.69 5.48
CA GLY A 63 -1.21 -3.76 4.19
C GLY A 63 -2.42 -2.83 4.16
N ILE A 64 -2.70 -2.33 2.97
CA ILE A 64 -3.87 -1.50 2.65
C ILE A 64 -4.74 -2.27 1.67
N LEU A 65 -6.06 -2.10 1.77
CA LEU A 65 -6.99 -2.72 0.84
C LEU A 65 -8.11 -1.72 0.54
N THR A 66 -8.37 -1.47 -0.73
CA THR A 66 -9.44 -0.59 -1.17
C THR A 66 -10.44 -1.42 -1.96
N GLU A 67 -11.66 -1.57 -1.45
CA GLU A 67 -12.72 -2.37 -2.04
C GLU A 67 -13.95 -1.50 -2.33
N THR A 68 -14.50 -1.60 -3.53
CA THR A 68 -15.78 -0.98 -3.88
C THR A 68 -16.90 -1.97 -3.57
N VAL A 69 -17.90 -1.51 -2.84
CA VAL A 69 -19.13 -2.24 -2.49
C VAL A 69 -20.28 -1.57 -3.22
N THR A 70 -20.97 -2.32 -4.07
CA THR A 70 -22.15 -1.83 -4.80
C THR A 70 -23.42 -2.38 -4.17
N SER A 71 -24.37 -1.51 -3.82
CA SER A 71 -25.71 -1.92 -3.39
C SER A 71 -26.48 -2.45 -4.61
N LEU A 72 -26.79 -3.74 -4.61
CA LEU A 72 -27.56 -4.38 -5.70
C LEU A 72 -29.06 -4.00 -5.66
N GLU A 73 -29.57 -3.48 -4.53
CA GLU A 73 -31.01 -3.21 -4.35
C GLU A 73 -31.47 -1.90 -5.01
N ASP A 74 -30.61 -0.89 -5.08
CA ASP A 74 -30.96 0.45 -5.57
C ASP A 74 -30.16 0.90 -6.81
N GLY A 75 -29.09 0.18 -7.19
CA GLY A 75 -28.24 0.48 -8.34
C GLY A 75 -27.65 1.89 -8.36
N SER A 76 -27.64 2.59 -7.22
CA SER A 76 -27.37 4.02 -7.11
C SER A 76 -26.44 4.38 -5.94
N HIS A 77 -26.27 3.48 -4.98
CA HIS A 77 -25.36 3.63 -3.86
C HIS A 77 -24.14 2.73 -4.02
N GLU A 78 -22.98 3.38 -4.17
CA GLU A 78 -21.68 2.76 -4.08
C GLU A 78 -21.03 3.19 -2.77
N SER A 79 -20.18 2.33 -2.21
CA SER A 79 -19.34 2.68 -1.08
C SER A 79 -17.96 2.13 -1.30
N VAL A 80 -16.95 2.83 -0.78
CA VAL A 80 -15.58 2.32 -0.79
C VAL A 80 -15.17 2.03 0.64
N VAL A 81 -14.61 0.85 0.85
CA VAL A 81 -14.02 0.44 2.12
C VAL A 81 -12.51 0.47 1.96
N VAL A 82 -11.84 1.27 2.79
CA VAL A 82 -10.38 1.29 2.89
C VAL A 82 -9.97 0.57 4.18
N GLY A 83 -9.51 -0.66 4.05
CA GLY A 83 -8.92 -1.45 5.13
C GLY A 83 -7.44 -1.11 5.34
N ILE A 84 -7.04 -0.92 6.59
CA ILE A 84 -5.66 -0.66 7.00
C ILE A 84 -5.31 -1.64 8.12
N GLY A 85 -4.35 -2.52 7.85
CA GLY A 85 -3.80 -3.47 8.82
C GLY A 85 -2.32 -3.20 9.05
N LEU A 86 -1.93 -2.91 10.29
CA LEU A 86 -0.56 -2.60 10.68
C LEU A 86 -0.12 -3.46 11.87
N ASN A 87 1.05 -4.05 11.77
CA ASN A 87 1.80 -4.66 12.87
C ASN A 87 2.69 -3.58 13.49
N ILE A 88 2.24 -2.95 14.57
CA ILE A 88 2.99 -1.88 15.23
C ILE A 88 4.17 -2.46 16.00
N ASP A 89 3.88 -3.38 16.91
CA ASP A 89 4.87 -4.01 17.77
C ASP A 89 4.69 -5.52 17.85
N SER A 90 5.75 -6.26 17.55
CA SER A 90 5.78 -7.71 17.68
C SER A 90 7.21 -8.25 17.58
N ASP A 91 7.50 -9.26 18.40
CA ASP A 91 8.70 -10.08 18.36
C ASP A 91 8.44 -11.50 17.83
N ASN A 92 7.17 -11.85 17.58
CA ASN A 92 6.76 -13.21 17.33
C ASN A 92 5.90 -13.33 16.06
N PHE A 93 6.45 -14.01 15.06
CA PHE A 93 5.76 -14.39 13.83
C PHE A 93 5.95 -15.90 13.62
N PRO A 94 4.94 -16.63 13.10
CA PRO A 94 5.11 -18.03 12.71
C PRO A 94 6.31 -18.21 11.79
N ALA A 95 7.06 -19.31 11.97
CA ALA A 95 8.30 -19.59 11.24
C ALA A 95 8.12 -19.49 9.71
N GLU A 96 6.94 -19.90 9.22
CA GLU A 96 6.54 -19.88 7.82
C GLU A 96 6.56 -18.48 7.19
N ILE A 97 6.27 -17.44 7.98
CA ILE A 97 6.19 -16.05 7.49
C ILE A 97 7.26 -15.14 8.09
N GLN A 98 8.08 -15.61 9.03
CA GLN A 98 9.03 -14.80 9.79
C GLN A 98 10.07 -14.06 8.92
N GLN A 99 10.36 -14.58 7.74
CA GLN A 99 11.26 -13.93 6.76
C GLN A 99 10.60 -12.76 6.02
N LYS A 100 9.28 -12.77 5.85
CA LYS A 100 8.52 -11.78 5.06
C LYS A 100 7.73 -10.80 5.93
N ALA A 101 7.14 -11.28 7.01
CA ALA A 101 6.33 -10.50 7.93
C ALA A 101 7.18 -9.89 9.04
N GLY A 102 6.86 -8.66 9.41
CA GLY A 102 7.50 -7.92 10.47
C GLY A 102 6.53 -6.99 11.19
N ALA A 103 7.07 -6.26 12.16
CA ALA A 103 6.42 -5.15 12.84
C ALA A 103 7.29 -3.90 12.70
N ILE A 104 6.73 -2.72 12.94
CA ILE A 104 7.47 -1.46 12.89
C ILE A 104 8.60 -1.47 13.92
N VAL A 105 8.29 -1.93 15.13
CA VAL A 105 9.25 -2.11 16.23
C VAL A 105 9.02 -3.45 16.94
N THR A 106 9.97 -3.91 17.74
CA THR A 106 9.80 -5.13 18.55
C THR A 106 8.84 -4.89 19.72
N LYS A 107 8.94 -3.72 20.35
CA LYS A 107 8.09 -3.30 21.47
C LYS A 107 7.87 -1.80 21.38
N SER A 108 6.63 -1.35 21.52
CA SER A 108 6.27 0.07 21.50
C SER A 108 5.65 0.49 22.82
N SER A 109 6.01 1.69 23.31
CA SER A 109 5.28 2.38 24.37
C SER A 109 4.28 3.40 23.82
N VAL A 110 4.18 3.52 22.50
CA VAL A 110 3.27 4.46 21.84
C VAL A 110 1.84 3.96 21.97
N ASP A 111 0.94 4.86 22.37
CA ASP A 111 -0.49 4.58 22.36
C ASP A 111 -1.00 4.39 20.92
N LYS A 112 -1.51 3.19 20.65
CA LYS A 112 -2.05 2.80 19.34
C LYS A 112 -3.25 3.65 18.93
N ASN A 113 -4.03 4.18 19.88
CA ASN A 113 -5.14 5.09 19.58
C ASN A 113 -4.62 6.42 19.00
N ARG A 114 -3.48 6.91 19.48
CA ARG A 114 -2.85 8.12 18.93
C ARG A 114 -2.34 7.91 17.51
N ILE A 115 -1.79 6.72 17.24
CA ILE A 115 -1.39 6.34 15.88
C ILE A 115 -2.62 6.26 14.96
N ALA A 116 -3.68 5.57 15.39
CA ALA A 116 -4.92 5.45 14.63
C ALA A 116 -5.55 6.82 14.33
N ALA A 117 -5.63 7.71 15.33
CA ALA A 117 -6.11 9.08 15.13
C ALA A 117 -5.27 9.84 14.09
N SER A 118 -3.93 9.78 14.20
CA SER A 118 -3.04 10.42 13.21
C SER A 118 -3.20 9.85 11.80
N ILE A 119 -3.44 8.54 11.66
CA ILE A 119 -3.74 7.91 10.37
C ILE A 119 -5.05 8.46 9.80
N ILE A 120 -6.11 8.55 10.61
CA ILE A 120 -7.42 9.09 10.21
C ILE A 120 -7.28 10.54 9.76
N ASP A 121 -6.57 11.38 10.51
CA ASP A 121 -6.36 12.79 10.18
C ASP A 121 -5.60 12.96 8.85
N ASN A 122 -4.50 12.23 8.68
CA ASN A 122 -3.72 12.24 7.44
C ASN A 122 -4.51 11.69 6.25
N PHE A 123 -5.35 10.69 6.48
CA PHE A 123 -6.21 10.11 5.46
C PHE A 123 -7.25 11.13 4.99
N PHE A 124 -8.02 11.73 5.90
CA PHE A 124 -9.06 12.70 5.51
C PHE A 124 -8.48 14.00 4.94
N TYR A 125 -7.29 14.43 5.38
CA TYR A 125 -6.59 15.54 4.74
C TYR A 125 -6.22 15.22 3.29
N MET A 126 -5.65 14.03 3.04
CA MET A 126 -5.31 13.58 1.69
C MET A 126 -6.58 13.39 0.83
N TYR A 127 -7.64 12.83 1.40
CA TYR A 127 -8.89 12.53 0.71
C TYR A 127 -9.55 13.76 0.08
N GLN A 128 -9.41 14.95 0.68
CA GLN A 128 -9.95 16.21 0.12
C GLN A 128 -9.43 16.52 -1.30
N THR A 129 -8.25 16.02 -1.65
CA THR A 129 -7.59 16.34 -2.93
C THR A 129 -7.05 15.09 -3.64
N TYR A 130 -7.55 13.90 -3.30
CA TYR A 130 -6.88 12.65 -3.69
C TYR A 130 -6.78 12.45 -5.21
N GLU A 131 -7.78 12.93 -5.96
CA GLU A 131 -7.82 12.89 -7.43
C GLU A 131 -6.70 13.70 -8.09
N SER A 132 -6.11 14.65 -7.38
CA SER A 132 -4.96 15.41 -7.88
C SER A 132 -3.70 14.57 -8.06
N GLY A 133 -3.62 13.42 -7.37
CA GLY A 133 -2.43 12.55 -7.39
C GLY A 133 -1.15 13.23 -6.86
N THR A 134 -1.24 14.37 -6.19
CA THR A 134 -0.07 15.16 -5.75
C THR A 134 0.88 14.37 -4.82
N PHE A 135 0.36 13.38 -4.09
CA PHE A 135 1.13 12.46 -3.25
C PHE A 135 1.94 11.42 -4.04
N LEU A 136 1.69 11.20 -5.34
CA LEU A 136 2.37 10.16 -6.12
C LEU A 136 3.89 10.37 -6.20
N LYS A 137 4.36 11.62 -6.19
CA LYS A 137 5.80 11.92 -6.10
C LYS A 137 6.42 11.44 -4.79
N GLU A 138 5.66 11.49 -3.69
CA GLU A 138 6.09 10.94 -2.41
C GLU A 138 6.00 9.42 -2.39
N TYR A 139 4.91 8.86 -2.92
CA TYR A 139 4.76 7.42 -3.09
C TYR A 139 5.91 6.80 -3.90
N ALA A 140 6.31 7.44 -5.01
CA ALA A 140 7.46 7.04 -5.82
C ALA A 140 8.78 7.05 -5.04
N ARG A 141 9.02 8.07 -4.20
CA ARG A 141 10.21 8.14 -3.33
C ARG A 141 10.24 7.06 -2.25
N LEU A 142 9.08 6.63 -1.78
CA LEU A 142 8.94 5.55 -0.79
C LEU A 142 9.01 4.16 -1.45
N SER A 143 8.94 4.06 -2.78
CA SER A 143 8.77 2.79 -3.47
C SER A 143 9.97 1.87 -3.33
N GLU A 144 9.71 0.64 -2.89
CA GLU A 144 10.65 -0.48 -2.96
C GLU A 144 10.56 -1.21 -4.31
N THR A 145 9.61 -0.82 -5.17
CA THR A 145 9.29 -1.46 -6.45
C THR A 145 10.00 -0.80 -7.63
N LEU A 146 9.98 0.54 -7.72
CA LEU A 146 10.53 1.28 -8.86
C LEU A 146 12.04 1.05 -9.06
N GLY A 147 12.48 1.07 -10.31
CA GLY A 147 13.86 0.86 -10.74
C GLY A 147 14.32 -0.60 -10.66
N LYS A 148 13.47 -1.51 -10.19
CA LYS A 148 13.82 -2.93 -10.04
C LYS A 148 13.08 -3.78 -11.06
N ARG A 149 13.68 -4.93 -11.38
CA ARG A 149 12.99 -5.95 -12.14
C ARG A 149 11.93 -6.59 -11.25
N VAL A 150 10.73 -6.77 -11.78
CA VAL A 150 9.56 -7.28 -11.05
C VAL A 150 8.83 -8.34 -11.86
N GLU A 151 8.13 -9.21 -11.15
CA GLU A 151 7.12 -10.12 -11.69
C GLU A 151 5.77 -9.73 -11.07
N VAL A 152 4.80 -9.41 -11.92
CA VAL A 152 3.45 -9.03 -11.49
C VAL A 152 2.45 -10.04 -12.02
N VAL A 153 1.66 -10.61 -11.11
CA VAL A 153 0.62 -11.58 -11.43
C VAL A 153 -0.74 -10.90 -11.43
N MET A 154 -1.49 -11.09 -12.51
CA MET A 154 -2.85 -10.58 -12.73
C MET A 154 -3.73 -11.72 -13.24
N GLY A 155 -4.43 -12.40 -12.31
CA GLY A 155 -5.18 -13.61 -12.65
C GLY A 155 -4.26 -14.66 -13.30
N ASN A 156 -4.54 -15.04 -14.55
CA ASN A 156 -3.75 -16.03 -15.30
C ASN A 156 -2.59 -15.41 -16.11
N GLN A 157 -2.38 -14.10 -16.02
CA GLN A 157 -1.31 -13.41 -16.72
C GLN A 157 -0.18 -13.05 -15.77
N THR A 158 1.06 -13.22 -16.25
CA THR A 158 2.27 -12.77 -15.55
C THR A 158 3.01 -11.80 -16.44
N VAL A 159 3.35 -10.64 -15.89
CA VAL A 159 4.14 -9.60 -16.57
C VAL A 159 5.47 -9.46 -15.86
N THR A 160 6.56 -9.57 -16.61
CA THR A 160 7.93 -9.43 -16.10
C THR A 160 8.64 -8.31 -16.84
N GLY A 161 9.39 -7.49 -16.10
CA GLY A 161 10.16 -6.38 -16.66
C GLY A 161 10.68 -5.45 -15.56
N VAL A 162 11.18 -4.27 -15.94
CA VAL A 162 11.63 -3.24 -15.00
C VAL A 162 10.47 -2.31 -14.65
N ALA A 163 10.20 -2.13 -13.36
CA ALA A 163 9.24 -1.15 -12.85
C ALA A 163 9.78 0.26 -13.09
N ASP A 164 9.15 1.01 -13.99
CA ASP A 164 9.68 2.26 -14.53
C ASP A 164 9.13 3.48 -13.77
N HIS A 165 7.81 3.68 -13.81
CA HIS A 165 7.16 4.78 -13.12
C HIS A 165 5.71 4.43 -12.74
N PHE A 166 5.07 5.32 -11.99
CA PHE A 166 3.63 5.28 -11.75
C PHE A 166 2.92 6.26 -12.69
N THR A 167 1.79 5.86 -13.26
CA THR A 167 0.93 6.78 -14.02
C THR A 167 0.28 7.81 -13.09
N HIS A 168 -0.38 8.81 -13.67
CA HIS A 168 -1.10 9.82 -12.91
C HIS A 168 -2.31 9.28 -12.13
N GLU A 169 -2.72 8.04 -12.39
CA GLU A 169 -3.77 7.30 -11.68
C GLU A 169 -3.21 6.28 -10.66
N GLY A 170 -1.88 6.23 -10.49
CA GLY A 170 -1.21 5.31 -9.56
C GLY A 170 -0.99 3.88 -10.09
N ALA A 171 -1.20 3.65 -11.39
CA ALA A 171 -0.90 2.36 -12.02
C ALA A 171 0.62 2.19 -12.23
N LEU A 172 1.13 0.97 -12.11
CA LEU A 172 2.55 0.65 -12.31
C LEU A 172 2.85 0.44 -13.80
N VAL A 173 3.82 1.17 -14.34
CA VAL A 173 4.34 0.95 -15.69
C VAL A 173 5.58 0.07 -15.65
N ILE A 174 5.58 -0.99 -16.45
CA ILE A 174 6.64 -1.98 -16.56
C ILE A 174 7.21 -1.95 -17.97
N GLN A 175 8.53 -1.77 -18.08
CA GLN A 175 9.30 -1.94 -19.31
C GLN A 175 9.66 -3.41 -19.47
N LYS A 176 9.05 -4.10 -20.44
CA LYS A 176 9.32 -5.52 -20.72
C LYS A 176 10.65 -5.67 -21.47
N ASP A 177 11.22 -6.88 -21.43
CA ASP A 177 12.46 -7.21 -22.14
C ASP A 177 12.30 -7.10 -23.67
N SER A 178 11.08 -7.18 -24.19
CA SER A 178 10.78 -6.96 -25.60
C SER A 178 10.85 -5.49 -26.04
N GLY A 179 11.07 -4.56 -25.09
CA GLY A 179 11.02 -3.11 -25.32
C GLY A 179 9.61 -2.51 -25.30
N GLN A 180 8.57 -3.33 -25.09
CA GLN A 180 7.19 -2.87 -24.93
C GLN A 180 6.90 -2.45 -23.49
N THR A 181 6.01 -1.48 -23.31
CA THR A 181 5.46 -1.11 -22.00
C THR A 181 4.21 -1.92 -21.67
N ALA A 182 3.98 -2.18 -20.38
CA ALA A 182 2.70 -2.60 -19.85
C ALA A 182 2.32 -1.71 -18.66
N THR A 183 1.05 -1.30 -18.62
CA THR A 183 0.47 -0.53 -17.52
C THR A 183 -0.42 -1.44 -16.71
N ILE A 184 -0.15 -1.51 -15.41
CA ILE A 184 -0.80 -2.43 -14.47
C ILE A 184 -1.56 -1.62 -13.42
N SER A 185 -2.88 -1.62 -13.46
CA SER A 185 -3.74 -0.88 -12.52
C SER A 185 -4.14 -1.69 -11.29
N SER A 186 -4.03 -3.02 -11.37
CA SER A 186 -4.30 -3.96 -10.27
C SER A 186 -3.46 -5.22 -10.46
N GLY A 187 -3.20 -5.93 -9.36
CA GLY A 187 -2.37 -7.15 -9.37
C GLY A 187 -1.49 -7.23 -8.15
N GLU A 188 -0.71 -8.31 -8.06
CA GLU A 188 0.24 -8.54 -6.97
C GLU A 188 1.67 -8.60 -7.53
N VAL A 189 2.58 -7.79 -6.96
CA VAL A 189 4.02 -7.95 -7.21
C VAL A 189 4.52 -9.13 -6.39
N THR A 190 4.63 -10.28 -7.04
CA THR A 190 5.06 -11.52 -6.39
C THR A 190 6.58 -11.57 -6.20
N LYS A 191 7.35 -10.92 -7.08
CA LYS A 191 8.81 -10.90 -7.00
C LYS A 191 9.38 -9.52 -7.32
N VAL A 192 10.36 -9.11 -6.53
CA VAL A 192 11.23 -7.96 -6.79
C VAL A 192 12.66 -8.46 -6.80
N TYR A 193 13.33 -8.37 -7.95
CA TYR A 193 14.70 -8.81 -8.14
C TYR A 193 15.67 -7.67 -7.79
N LEU A 194 16.63 -7.93 -6.89
CA LEU A 194 17.70 -6.98 -6.55
C LEU A 194 18.86 -7.10 -7.57
N PRO A 195 19.67 -6.03 -7.76
CA PRO A 195 20.80 -6.01 -8.71
C PRO A 195 21.81 -7.15 -8.50
N GLU A 196 21.87 -7.72 -7.29
CA GLU A 196 22.63 -8.92 -6.96
C GLU A 196 21.69 -10.06 -6.52
N ASN A 197 20.96 -10.66 -7.46
CA ASN A 197 20.41 -12.03 -7.44
C ASN A 197 19.91 -12.65 -6.10
N GLN A 198 19.39 -11.85 -5.17
CA GLN A 198 18.75 -12.32 -3.95
C GLN A 198 17.27 -11.97 -3.99
N TYR A 199 16.48 -13.03 -4.19
CA TYR A 199 15.03 -13.03 -4.09
C TYR A 199 14.58 -12.47 -2.72
N ARG A 200 13.62 -11.54 -2.74
CA ARG A 200 12.81 -11.19 -1.58
C ARG A 200 11.35 -11.28 -2.00
N GLY A 201 10.62 -12.19 -1.34
CA GLY A 201 9.25 -12.53 -1.71
C GLY A 201 8.18 -11.62 -1.14
#